data_AF-A0A9P6RPM9-F1
#
_entry.id   AF-A0A9P6RPM9-F1
#
_cell.length_a   1.000
_cell.length_b   1.000
_cell.length_c   1.000
_cell.angle_alpha   90.00
_cell.angle_beta   90.00
_cell.angle_gamma   90.00
#
_symmetry.space_group_name_H-M   'P 1'
#
loop_
_entity.id
_entity.type
_entity.pdbx_description
1 polymer ?
#
loop_
_entity_poly.entity_id
_entity_poly.type
_entity_poly.pdbx_seq_one_letter_code
_entity_poly.pdbx_strand_id
1 'polypeptide(L)'
;MDLKLIAVLVYCIGMALFTMVMGNAFAAFPVMTGGIGVPILIGMHHGDPAIMAAIGMFSGYCGTLLTPMAANFNMVPAALLELPDKNAVIKAQAPTAFVLLAVNIVLMYMLMFR
;
A
#
# COMPACT_ATOMS: atom_id res chain seq x y z
N MET A 1 12.46 20.21 -4.77
CA MET A 1 11.69 18.97 -4.58
C MET A 1 11.29 18.91 -3.12
N ASP A 2 10.00 18.85 -2.81
CA ASP A 2 9.54 18.73 -1.42
C ASP A 2 9.97 17.39 -0.83
N LEU A 3 10.92 17.42 0.10
CA LEU A 3 11.44 16.22 0.78
C LEU A 3 10.30 15.41 1.44
N LYS A 4 9.29 16.13 1.94
CA LYS A 4 8.05 15.57 2.50
C LYS A 4 7.28 14.71 1.49
N LEU A 5 7.16 15.18 0.25
CA LEU A 5 6.47 14.44 -0.81
C LEU A 5 7.24 13.17 -1.17
N ILE A 6 8.58 13.25 -1.23
CA ILE A 6 9.44 12.08 -1.47
C ILE A 6 9.26 11.06 -0.35
N ALA A 7 9.27 11.50 0.91
CA ALA A 7 9.08 10.59 2.05
C ALA A 7 7.71 9.89 2.00
N VAL A 8 6.64 10.62 1.67
CA VAL A 8 5.28 10.05 1.49
C VAL A 8 5.26 9.04 0.34
N LEU A 9 5.88 9.37 -0.80
CA LEU A 9 5.96 8.48 -1.95
C LEU A 9 6.70 7.18 -1.59
N VAL A 10 7.87 7.30 -0.98
CA VAL A 10 8.68 6.15 -0.55
C VAL A 10 7.90 5.28 0.43
N TYR A 11 7.19 5.87 1.38
CA TYR A 11 6.37 5.12 2.33
C TYR A 11 5.16 4.44 1.66
N CYS A 12 4.36 5.15 0.87
CA CYS A 12 3.14 4.60 0.26
C CYS A 12 3.45 3.55 -0.83
N ILE A 13 4.40 3.85 -1.71
CA ILE A 13 4.83 2.90 -2.75
C ILE A 13 5.54 1.73 -2.10
N GLY A 14 6.43 1.98 -1.13
CA GLY A 14 7.10 0.93 -0.37
C GLY A 14 6.10 0.02 0.35
N MET A 15 5.06 0.57 0.97
CA MET A 15 3.94 -0.19 1.56
C MET A 15 3.28 -1.12 0.54
N ALA A 16 2.94 -0.62 -0.64
CA ALA A 16 2.32 -1.43 -1.68
C ALA A 16 3.27 -2.52 -2.20
N LEU A 17 4.53 -2.18 -2.49
CA LEU A 17 5.53 -3.12 -3.00
C LEU A 17 5.87 -4.22 -1.99
N PHE A 18 6.16 -3.87 -0.73
CA PHE A 18 6.42 -4.86 0.30
C PHE A 18 5.21 -5.74 0.56
N THR A 19 4.01 -5.19 0.49
CA THR A 19 2.78 -5.98 0.58
C THR A 19 2.65 -6.97 -0.57
N MET A 20 3.02 -6.58 -1.80
CA MET A 20 3.01 -7.51 -2.93
C MET A 20 3.95 -8.70 -2.70
N VAL A 21 5.11 -8.46 -2.08
CA VAL A 21 6.08 -9.53 -1.73
C VAL A 21 5.55 -10.42 -0.61
N MET A 22 5.01 -9.84 0.46
CA MET A 22 4.51 -10.61 1.62
C MET A 22 3.13 -11.24 1.42
N GLY A 23 2.34 -10.75 0.45
CA GLY A 23 0.96 -11.18 0.25
C GLY A 23 -0.05 -10.60 1.25
N ASN A 24 0.38 -9.73 2.18
CA ASN A 24 -0.49 -9.18 3.21
C ASN A 24 -0.01 -7.80 3.75
N ALA A 25 -0.94 -6.85 3.85
CA ALA A 25 -0.66 -5.49 4.30
C ALA A 25 -0.25 -5.39 5.78
N PHE A 26 -0.84 -6.19 6.67
CA PHE A 26 -0.48 -6.22 8.09
C PHE A 26 0.94 -6.71 8.32
N ALA A 27 1.43 -7.63 7.49
CA ALA A 27 2.81 -8.09 7.56
C ALA A 27 3.79 -7.00 7.08
N ALA A 28 3.41 -6.25 6.04
CA ALA A 28 4.21 -5.15 5.51
C ALA A 28 4.31 -3.95 6.45
N PHE A 29 3.25 -3.71 7.21
CA PHE A 29 3.09 -2.47 7.97
C PHE A 29 4.18 -2.24 9.02
N PRO A 30 4.55 -3.18 9.90
CA PRO A 30 5.64 -2.97 10.87
C PRO A 30 6.98 -2.69 10.20
N VAL A 31 7.27 -3.34 9.07
CA VAL A 31 8.55 -3.19 8.35
C VAL A 31 8.67 -1.78 7.78
N MET A 32 7.67 -1.34 7.03
CA MET A 32 7.68 -0.02 6.40
C MET A 32 7.49 1.11 7.40
N THR A 33 6.66 0.89 8.43
CA THR A 33 6.43 1.88 9.48
C THR A 33 7.64 2.01 10.38
N GLY A 34 8.29 0.91 10.78
CA GLY A 34 9.52 0.95 11.56
C GLY A 34 10.71 1.49 10.76
N GLY A 35 10.80 1.14 9.47
CA GLY A 35 11.93 1.55 8.62
C GLY A 35 11.83 2.97 8.08
N ILE A 36 10.62 3.44 7.74
CA ILE A 36 10.42 4.72 7.03
C ILE A 36 9.40 5.60 7.74
N GLY A 37 8.22 5.07 8.07
CA GLY A 37 7.11 5.85 8.61
C GLY A 37 7.47 6.61 9.90
N VAL A 38 7.84 5.88 10.96
CA VAL A 38 8.21 6.46 12.25
C VAL A 38 9.47 7.33 12.16
N PRO A 39 10.62 6.88 11.63
CA PRO A 39 11.83 7.70 11.66
C PRO A 39 11.73 8.93 10.76
N ILE A 40 11.14 8.82 9.57
CA ILE A 40 11.17 9.91 8.57
C ILE A 40 9.89 10.74 8.61
N LEU A 41 8.71 10.13 8.51
CA LEU A 41 7.45 10.88 8.45
C LEU A 41 7.10 11.52 9.79
N ILE A 42 7.19 10.75 10.88
CA ILE A 42 6.89 11.24 12.22
C ILE A 42 8.11 11.92 12.85
N GLY A 43 9.27 11.26 12.82
CA GLY A 43 10.47 11.74 13.51
C GLY A 43 11.06 13.01 12.90
N MET A 44 11.33 13.02 11.60
CA MET A 44 11.96 14.17 10.93
C MET A 44 10.96 15.23 10.47
N HIS A 45 9.77 14.81 10.02
CA HIS A 45 8.79 15.72 9.42
C HIS A 45 7.59 16.03 10.31
N HIS A 46 7.56 15.51 11.55
CA HIS A 46 6.51 15.76 12.54
C HIS A 46 5.09 15.53 12.02
N GLY A 47 4.93 14.57 11.10
CA GLY A 47 3.63 14.21 10.54
C GLY A 47 2.75 13.52 11.57
N ASP A 48 1.43 13.67 11.39
CA ASP A 48 0.43 13.01 12.24
C ASP A 48 0.53 11.47 12.17
N PRO A 49 0.79 10.77 13.30
CA PRO A 49 0.94 9.32 13.32
C PRO A 49 -0.32 8.55 12.95
N ALA A 50 -1.51 9.08 13.26
CA ALA A 50 -2.77 8.40 12.99
C ALA A 50 -3.07 8.40 11.48
N ILE A 51 -2.82 9.52 10.82
CA ILE A 51 -2.94 9.65 9.36
C ILE A 51 -1.92 8.77 8.66
N MET A 52 -0.67 8.78 9.11
CA MET A 52 0.38 7.90 8.59
C MET A 52 -0.04 6.42 8.69
N ALA A 53 -0.52 5.99 9.85
CA ALA A 53 -0.90 4.60 10.08
C ALA A 53 -2.11 4.17 9.23
N ALA A 54 -3.17 4.98 9.22
CA ALA A 54 -4.40 4.67 8.49
C ALA A 54 -4.16 4.61 6.96
N ILE A 55 -3.56 5.66 6.39
CA ILE A 55 -3.33 5.74 4.94
C ILE A 55 -2.18 4.82 4.50
N GLY A 56 -1.21 4.58 5.39
CA GLY A 56 -0.17 3.56 5.19
C GLY A 56 -0.77 2.17 4.99
N MET A 57 -1.70 1.77 5.87
CA MET A 57 -2.42 0.50 5.74
C MET A 57 -3.25 0.43 4.45
N PHE A 58 -3.97 1.50 4.09
CA PHE A 58 -4.71 1.54 2.81
C PHE A 58 -3.80 1.41 1.59
N SER A 59 -2.61 2.01 1.63
CA SER A 59 -1.58 1.85 0.60
C SER A 59 -1.07 0.40 0.53
N GLY A 60 -0.92 -0.26 1.67
CA GLY A 60 -0.60 -1.69 1.74
C GLY A 60 -1.67 -2.57 1.07
N TYR A 61 -2.96 -2.32 1.34
CA TYR A 61 -4.04 -3.08 0.70
C TYR A 61 -4.07 -2.93 -0.82
N CYS A 62 -3.64 -1.79 -1.37
CA CYS A 62 -3.45 -1.65 -2.82
C CYS A 62 -2.44 -2.68 -3.36
N GLY A 63 -1.38 -2.99 -2.60
CA GLY A 63 -0.44 -4.07 -2.93
C GLY A 63 -1.04 -5.47 -2.79
N THR A 64 -1.96 -5.69 -1.84
CA THR A 64 -2.62 -7.00 -1.67
C THR A 64 -3.45 -7.37 -2.89
N LEU A 65 -4.10 -6.38 -3.53
CA LEU A 65 -4.86 -6.56 -4.78
C LEU A 65 -3.98 -6.92 -5.99
N LEU A 66 -2.68 -6.61 -5.93
CA LEU A 66 -1.74 -6.72 -7.05
C LEU A 66 -0.85 -7.98 -7.00
N THR A 67 -1.05 -8.89 -6.04
CA THR A 67 -0.17 -10.06 -5.85
C THR A 67 -0.91 -11.40 -5.81
N PRO A 68 -0.39 -12.45 -6.48
CA PRO A 68 -0.94 -13.79 -6.33
C PRO A 68 -0.67 -14.39 -4.94
N MET A 69 0.25 -13.84 -4.14
CA MET A 69 0.49 -14.33 -2.77
C MET A 69 -0.70 -14.07 -1.83
N ALA A 70 -1.57 -13.13 -2.17
CA ALA A 70 -2.83 -12.90 -1.48
C ALA A 70 -3.87 -13.96 -1.88
N ALA A 71 -3.69 -15.19 -1.41
CA ALA A 71 -4.47 -16.35 -1.83
C ALA A 71 -5.99 -16.13 -1.70
N ASN A 72 -6.44 -15.61 -0.56
CA ASN A 72 -7.87 -15.40 -0.26
C ASN A 72 -8.55 -14.38 -1.19
N PHE A 73 -7.78 -13.45 -1.77
CA PHE A 73 -8.33 -12.37 -2.60
C PHE A 73 -8.17 -12.64 -4.10
N ASN A 74 -7.07 -13.28 -4.50
CA ASN A 74 -6.70 -13.38 -5.91
C ASN A 74 -6.70 -14.83 -6.42
N MET A 75 -5.96 -15.74 -5.79
CA MET A 75 -5.84 -17.11 -6.31
C MET A 75 -7.05 -17.99 -6.04
N VAL A 76 -7.61 -17.94 -4.83
CA VAL A 76 -8.74 -18.79 -4.43
C VAL A 76 -9.98 -18.47 -5.28
N PRO A 77 -10.39 -17.21 -5.46
CA PRO A 77 -11.52 -16.90 -6.35
C PRO A 77 -11.26 -17.31 -7.80
N ALA A 78 -10.05 -17.09 -8.32
CA ALA A 78 -9.71 -17.48 -9.69
C ALA A 78 -9.74 -19.00 -9.90
N ALA A 79 -9.31 -19.77 -8.88
CA ALA A 79 -9.36 -21.23 -8.90
C ALA A 79 -10.78 -21.77 -8.73
N LEU A 80 -11.58 -21.21 -7.81
CA LEU A 80 -12.96 -21.62 -7.57
C LEU A 80 -13.88 -21.33 -8.76
N LEU A 81 -13.61 -20.26 -9.50
CA LEU A 81 -14.34 -19.91 -10.72
C LEU A 81 -13.77 -20.58 -11.98
N GLU A 82 -12.78 -21.46 -11.84
CA GLU A 82 -12.08 -22.16 -12.93
C GLU A 82 -11.67 -21.23 -14.07
N LEU A 83 -11.22 -20.01 -13.74
CA LEU A 83 -10.89 -19.01 -14.75
C LEU A 83 -9.73 -19.52 -15.62
N PRO A 84 -9.80 -19.33 -16.95
CA PRO A 84 -8.72 -19.72 -17.85
C PRO A 84 -7.41 -18.98 -17.55
N ASP A 85 -7.52 -17.76 -17.00
CA ASP A 85 -6.39 -16.95 -16.53
C ASP A 85 -6.45 -16.79 -15.01
N LYS A 86 -5.48 -17.39 -14.32
CA LYS A 86 -5.34 -17.31 -12.85
C LYS A 86 -5.07 -15.89 -12.33
N ASN A 87 -4.64 -14.98 -13.19
CA ASN A 87 -4.39 -13.58 -12.86
C ASN A 87 -5.52 -12.64 -13.32
N ALA A 88 -6.65 -13.17 -13.83
CA ALA A 88 -7.76 -12.36 -14.30
C ALA A 88 -8.31 -11.41 -13.22
N VAL A 89 -8.37 -11.87 -11.97
CA VAL A 89 -8.80 -11.07 -10.81
C VAL A 89 -7.86 -9.87 -10.60
N ILE A 90 -6.55 -10.12 -10.59
CA ILE A 90 -5.52 -9.08 -10.44
C ILE A 90 -5.61 -8.07 -11.58
N LYS A 91 -5.75 -8.54 -12.83
CA LYS A 91 -5.87 -7.65 -14.00
C LYS A 91 -7.10 -6.75 -13.91
N ALA A 92 -8.22 -7.26 -13.43
CA ALA A 92 -9.43 -6.47 -13.23
C ALA A 92 -9.30 -5.45 -12.08
N GLN A 93 -8.56 -5.80 -11.03
CA GLN A 93 -8.37 -4.95 -9.85
C GLN A 93 -7.23 -3.93 -9.99
N ALA A 94 -6.24 -4.20 -10.85
CA ALA A 94 -5.07 -3.38 -11.07
C ALA A 94 -5.37 -1.88 -11.31
N PRO A 95 -6.29 -1.49 -12.21
CA PRO A 95 -6.60 -0.07 -12.42
C PRO A 95 -7.11 0.58 -11.13
N THR A 96 -7.99 -0.09 -10.40
CA THR A 96 -8.52 0.40 -9.12
C THR A 96 -7.42 0.53 -8.07
N ALA A 97 -6.52 -0.45 -7.97
CA ALA A 97 -5.41 -0.43 -7.03
C ALA A 97 -4.45 0.75 -7.30
N PHE A 98 -4.11 1.02 -8.56
CA PHE A 98 -3.25 2.15 -8.92
C PHE A 98 -3.91 3.50 -8.67
N VAL A 99 -5.19 3.64 -9.00
CA VAL A 99 -5.95 4.88 -8.72
C VAL A 99 -6.04 5.12 -7.22
N LEU A 100 -6.38 4.10 -6.43
CA LEU A 100 -6.44 4.22 -4.97
C LEU A 100 -5.08 4.54 -4.35
N LEU A 101 -4.00 3.93 -4.84
CA LEU A 101 -2.65 4.23 -4.35
C LEU A 101 -2.28 5.70 -4.63
N ALA A 102 -2.60 6.21 -5.81
CA ALA A 102 -2.38 7.62 -6.13
C ALA A 102 -3.20 8.55 -5.22
N VAL A 103 -4.48 8.23 -4.98
CA VAL A 103 -5.33 8.98 -4.04
C VAL A 103 -4.76 8.93 -2.63
N ASN A 104 -4.28 7.78 -2.16
CA ASN A 104 -3.67 7.63 -0.84
C ASN A 104 -2.41 8.50 -0.69
N ILE A 105 -1.55 8.56 -1.71
CA ILE A 105 -0.36 9.44 -1.71
C ILE A 105 -0.77 10.89 -1.55
N VAL A 106 -1.76 11.35 -2.33
CA VAL A 106 -2.25 12.73 -2.29
C VAL A 106 -2.89 13.04 -0.93
N LEU A 107 -3.73 12.14 -0.42
CA LEU A 107 -4.38 12.30 0.89
C LEU A 107 -3.36 12.33 2.02
N MET A 108 -2.38 11.42 2.04
CA MET A 108 -1.35 11.42 3.07
C MET A 108 -0.57 12.73 3.05
N TYR A 109 -0.12 13.19 1.88
CA TYR A 109 0.62 14.44 1.79
C TYR A 109 -0.19 15.66 2.27
N MET A 110 -1.48 15.75 1.91
CA MET A 110 -2.33 16.89 2.27
C MET A 110 -2.82 16.89 3.73
N LEU A 111 -3.04 15.70 4.30
CA LEU A 111 -3.64 15.56 5.63
C LEU A 111 -2.59 15.49 6.74
N MET A 112 -1.44 14.87 6.47
CA MET A 112 -0.47 14.51 7.52
C MET A 112 0.39 15.67 8.02
N PHE A 113 0.61 16.70 7.20
CA PHE A 113 1.51 17.83 7.50
C PHE A 113 0.76 19.14 7.75
N ARG A 114 -0.44 19.05 8.31
CA ARG A 114 -1.27 20.21 8.66
C ARG A 114 -0.85 20.86 9.95
#